data_AF-A0A656Z3K9-F1
#
_entry.id   AF-A0A656Z3K9-F1
#
_cell.length_a   1.000
_cell.length_b   1.000
_cell.length_c   1.000
_cell.angle_alpha   90.00
_cell.angle_beta   90.00
_cell.angle_gamma   90.00
#
_symmetry.space_group_name_H-M   'P 1'
#
loop_
_entity.id
_entity.type
_entity.pdbx_description
1 polymer ?
#
loop_
_entity_poly.entity_id
_entity_poly.type
_entity_poly.pdbx_seq_one_letter_code
_entity_poly.pdbx_strand_id
1 'polypeptide(L)' 'PTHDDKTPDAGQNSLTEAQATELFNKAGYTELKNLKLNEQGLWEASSMKDGKTVMLTLDAEGKVSEHMM' A
#
# COMPACT_ATOMS: atom_id res chain seq x y z
N PRO A 1 -6.08 -11.94 -19.42
CA PRO A 1 -6.51 -11.55 -18.06
C PRO A 1 -6.56 -10.02 -17.96
N THR A 2 -7.76 -9.48 -18.11
CA THR A 2 -8.04 -8.04 -18.08
C THR A 2 -8.27 -7.65 -16.63
N HIS A 3 -7.42 -6.77 -16.08
CA HIS A 3 -7.68 -6.12 -14.79
C HIS A 3 -8.04 -4.68 -15.09
N ASP A 4 -9.29 -4.51 -15.53
CA ASP A 4 -9.99 -3.24 -15.59
C ASP A 4 -10.65 -3.02 -14.22
N ASP A 5 -10.28 -1.95 -13.50
CA ASP A 5 -11.19 -1.01 -12.81
C ASP A 5 -10.38 -0.11 -11.84
N LYS A 6 -10.29 1.19 -12.21
CA LYS A 6 -10.20 2.40 -11.36
C LYS A 6 -9.09 2.45 -10.29
N THR A 7 -8.17 3.41 -10.27
CA THR A 7 -8.27 4.84 -10.58
C THR A 7 -6.83 5.38 -10.56
N PRO A 8 -6.32 6.12 -11.57
CA PRO A 8 -4.98 6.68 -11.49
C PRO A 8 -4.98 7.98 -10.69
N ASP A 9 -5.25 7.92 -9.39
CA ASP A 9 -5.07 9.05 -8.49
C ASP A 9 -3.67 8.97 -7.83
N ALA A 10 -2.64 8.89 -8.67
CA ALA A 10 -1.25 9.05 -8.24
C ALA A 10 -0.97 10.54 -8.02
N GLY A 11 -1.72 11.18 -7.11
CA GLY A 11 -1.76 12.63 -6.96
C GLY A 11 -0.48 13.26 -6.39
N GLN A 12 0.43 12.50 -5.79
CA GLN A 12 1.66 13.02 -5.18
C GLN A 12 2.87 12.08 -5.25
N ASN A 13 2.69 10.81 -5.64
CA ASN A 13 3.75 9.79 -5.63
C ASN A 13 3.84 9.13 -7.01
N SER A 14 5.07 8.86 -7.48
CA SER A 14 5.32 8.24 -8.78
C SER A 14 5.04 6.72 -8.80
N LEU A 15 4.82 6.11 -7.64
CA LEU A 15 4.40 4.72 -7.50
C LEU A 15 2.91 4.59 -7.79
N THR A 16 2.53 3.52 -8.49
CA THR A 16 1.13 3.15 -8.73
C THR A 16 0.64 2.20 -7.65
N GLU A 17 -0.67 1.99 -7.53
CA GLU A 17 -1.26 1.04 -6.58
C GLU A 17 -0.69 -0.38 -6.78
N ALA A 18 -0.50 -0.79 -8.03
CA ALA A 18 0.15 -2.06 -8.37
C ALA A 18 1.60 -2.12 -7.86
N GLN A 19 2.41 -1.09 -8.09
CA GLN A 19 3.79 -1.06 -7.60
C GLN A 19 3.86 -1.04 -6.07
N ALA A 20 2.97 -0.28 -5.42
CA ALA A 20 2.89 -0.26 -3.96
C ALA A 20 2.53 -1.65 -3.42
N THR A 21 1.51 -2.29 -3.99
CA THR A 21 1.14 -3.67 -3.69
C THR A 21 2.32 -4.62 -3.85
N GLU A 22 3.04 -4.55 -4.97
CA GLU A 22 4.23 -5.39 -5.21
C GLU A 22 5.34 -5.16 -4.18
N LEU A 23 5.58 -3.92 -3.76
CA LEU A 23 6.58 -3.58 -2.74
C LEU A 23 6.21 -4.12 -1.36
N PHE A 24 4.94 -3.96 -0.97
CA PHE A 24 4.42 -4.55 0.26
C PHE A 24 4.48 -6.10 0.21
N ASN A 25 4.14 -6.71 -0.92
CA ASN A 25 4.28 -8.17 -1.11
C ASN A 25 5.76 -8.61 -1.01
N LYS A 26 6.68 -7.85 -1.60
CA LYS A 26 8.13 -8.09 -1.46
C LYS A 26 8.62 -7.95 -0.02
N ALA A 27 8.00 -7.07 0.77
CA ALA A 27 8.27 -6.95 2.20
C ALA A 27 7.64 -8.08 3.04
N GLY A 28 6.82 -8.96 2.44
CA GLY A 28 6.20 -10.11 3.10
C GLY A 28 4.72 -9.92 3.43
N TYR A 29 4.08 -8.85 2.95
CA TYR A 29 2.67 -8.55 3.21
C TYR A 29 1.80 -8.91 2.00
N THR A 30 1.06 -10.01 2.10
CA THR A 30 0.27 -10.56 0.98
C THR A 30 -1.23 -10.28 1.10
N GLU A 31 -1.71 -9.84 2.26
CA GLU A 31 -3.12 -9.54 2.53
C GLU A 31 -3.33 -8.05 2.81
N LEU A 32 -2.94 -7.23 1.84
CA LEU A 32 -3.13 -5.79 1.89
C LEU A 32 -4.59 -5.47 1.54
N LYS A 33 -5.19 -4.59 2.32
CA LYS A 33 -6.54 -4.06 2.16
C LYS A 33 -6.48 -2.55 2.26
N ASN A 34 -7.45 -1.86 1.65
CA ASN A 34 -7.55 -0.41 1.72
C ASN A 34 -6.24 0.31 1.31
N LEU A 35 -5.55 -0.20 0.29
CA LEU A 35 -4.39 0.46 -0.27
C LEU A 35 -4.83 1.78 -0.90
N LYS A 36 -4.24 2.90 -0.45
CA LYS A 36 -4.56 4.24 -0.94
C LYS A 36 -3.34 5.15 -0.80
N LEU A 37 -3.20 6.13 -1.67
CA LEU A 37 -2.21 7.18 -1.49
C LEU A 37 -2.76 8.23 -0.50
N ASN A 38 -2.01 8.55 0.54
CA ASN A 38 -2.38 9.60 1.49
C ASN A 38 -1.96 10.99 1.01
N GLU A 39 -2.44 12.04 1.67
CA GLU A 39 -2.14 13.43 1.32
C GLU A 39 -0.66 13.82 1.52
N GLN A 40 0.15 12.97 2.15
CA GLN A 40 1.59 13.15 2.33
C GLN A 40 2.41 12.49 1.20
N GLY A 41 1.75 11.81 0.24
CA GLY A 41 2.42 11.04 -0.80
C GLY A 41 2.89 9.65 -0.35
N LEU A 42 2.43 9.16 0.79
CA LEU A 42 2.72 7.81 1.30
C LEU A 42 1.57 6.86 0.95
N TRP A 43 1.91 5.69 0.40
CA TRP A 43 0.94 4.62 0.19
C TRP A 43 0.59 3.97 1.52
N GLU A 44 -0.68 3.98 1.87
CA GLU A 44 -1.19 3.46 3.13
C GLU A 44 -2.03 2.21 2.84
N ALA A 45 -1.71 1.10 3.47
CA ALA A 45 -2.41 -0.17 3.36
C ALA A 45 -2.70 -0.74 4.75
N SER A 46 -3.74 -1.52 4.86
CA SER A 46 -4.14 -2.22 6.09
C SER A 46 -3.91 -3.71 5.90
N SER A 47 -3.26 -4.39 6.83
CA SER A 47 -3.14 -5.85 6.80
C SER A 47 -3.60 -6.47 8.11
N MET A 48 -4.06 -7.72 8.09
CA MET A 48 -4.40 -8.45 9.31
C MET A 48 -3.22 -9.32 9.73
N LYS A 49 -2.75 -9.09 10.96
CA LYS A 49 -1.68 -9.87 11.58
C LYS A 49 -2.17 -10.32 12.95
N ASP A 50 -2.25 -11.63 13.16
CA ASP A 50 -2.69 -12.20 14.44
C ASP A 50 -4.11 -11.75 14.87
N GLY A 51 -5.02 -11.60 13.89
CA GLY A 51 -6.38 -11.08 14.12
C GLY A 51 -6.46 -9.59 14.45
N LYS A 52 -5.34 -8.86 14.37
CA LYS A 52 -5.26 -7.41 14.57
C LYS A 52 -5.01 -6.71 13.24
N THR A 53 -5.69 -5.61 13.02
CA THR A 53 -5.40 -4.74 11.88
C THR A 53 -4.12 -3.95 12.17
N VAL A 54 -3.13 -4.07 11.30
CA VAL A 54 -1.91 -3.25 11.28
C VAL A 54 -1.96 -2.32 10.08
N MET A 55 -1.51 -1.08 10.26
CA MET A 55 -1.32 -0.16 9.14
C MET A 55 0.10 -0.30 8.63
N LEU A 56 0.21 -0.29 7.32
CA LEU A 56 1.46 -0.34 6.58
C LEU A 56 1.52 0.94 5.77
N THR A 57 2.61 1.67 5.87
CA THR A 57 2.89 2.82 5.01
C THR A 57 4.09 2.51 4.13
N LEU A 58 4.05 3.01 2.90
CA LEU A 58 5.11 2.89 1.92
C LEU A 58 5.42 4.27 1.38
N ASP A 59 6.64 4.72 1.61
CA ASP A 59 7.13 5.98 1.05
C ASP A 59 7.47 5.86 -0.43
N ALA A 60 7.58 7.00 -1.12
CA ALA A 60 7.95 7.07 -2.53
C ALA A 60 9.32 6.44 -2.84
N GLU A 61 10.17 6.27 -1.83
CA GLU A 61 11.46 5.58 -1.93
C GLU A 61 11.31 4.04 -1.93
N GLY A 62 10.12 3.53 -1.57
CA GLY A 62 9.83 2.11 -1.47
C GLY A 62 10.16 1.48 -0.12
N LYS A 63 10.32 2.25 0.96
CA LYS A 63 10.46 1.68 2.32
C LYS A 63 9.07 1.41 2.88
N VAL A 64 8.89 0.20 3.38
CA VAL A 64 7.68 -0.22 4.07
C VAL A 64 7.86 -0.01 5.57
N SER A 65 6.88 0.65 6.20
CA SER A 65 6.81 0.86 7.64
C SER A 65 5.53 0.25 8.19
N GLU A 66 5.64 -0.63 9.19
CA GLU A 66 4.51 -1.21 9.92
C GLU A 66 4.26 -0.38 11.19
N HIS A 67 3.04 0.10 11.37
CA HIS A 67 2.60 0.74 12.60
C HIS A 67 1.32 0.09 13.12
N MET A 68 1.35 -0.27 14.40
CA MET A 68 0.21 -0.79 15.15
C MET A 68 -0.63 0.40 15.65
N MET A 69 -1.92 0.40 15.29
CA MET A 69 -2.90 1.40 15.76
C MET A 69 -3.10 1.35 17.28
#